data_AF-A0A2A2D322-F1
#
_entry.id   AF-A0A2A2D322-F1
#
_cell.length_a   1.000
_cell.length_b   1.000
_cell.length_c   1.000
_cell.angle_alpha   90.00
_cell.angle_beta   90.00
_cell.angle_gamma   90.00
#
_symmetry.space_group_name_H-M   'P 1'
#
loop_
_entity.id
_entity.type
_entity.pdbx_description
1 polymer ?
#
loop_
_entity_poly.entity_id
_entity_poly.type
_entity_poly.pdbx_seq_one_letter_code
_entity_poly.pdbx_strand_id
1 'polypeptide(L)' 'MIYTDGTRLRAKASSSGAVKGQLYFKDPIRITGKSGGWDRVVLKAKSRGGLPKGTTGWVAHSNIIPPYCGGL' A
#
# COMPACT_ATOMS: atom_id res chain seq x y z
N MET A 1 -0.68 4.53 6.81
CA MET A 1 -0.12 3.18 7.10
C MET A 1 -1.05 2.13 6.53
N ILE A 2 -0.65 0.87 6.41
CA ILE A 2 -1.55 -0.19 5.97
C ILE A 2 -2.55 -0.54 7.10
N TYR A 3 -3.83 -0.67 6.75
CA TYR A 3 -4.93 -0.91 7.69
C TYR A 3 -5.43 -2.36 7.73
N THR A 4 -5.04 -3.17 6.75
CA THR A 4 -5.51 -4.55 6.62
C THR A 4 -4.34 -5.51 6.51
N ASP A 5 -4.59 -6.78 6.80
CA ASP A 5 -3.62 -7.85 6.61
C ASP A 5 -3.74 -8.46 5.20
N GLY A 6 -2.59 -8.73 4.58
CA GLY A 6 -2.53 -9.43 3.29
C GLY A 6 -2.94 -8.59 2.06
N THR A 7 -2.90 -7.26 2.14
CA THR A 7 -3.21 -6.42 0.97
C THR A 7 -2.14 -6.59 -0.11
N ARG A 8 -2.54 -6.76 -1.36
CA ARG A 8 -1.63 -7.01 -2.48
C ARG A 8 -0.97 -5.71 -2.94
N LEU A 9 0.36 -5.69 -2.93
CA LEU A 9 1.15 -4.64 -3.56
C LEU A 9 1.31 -4.96 -5.04
N ARG A 10 0.83 -4.09 -5.93
CA ARG A 10 0.79 -4.33 -7.37
C ARG A 10 1.75 -3.44 -8.15
N ALA A 11 2.14 -3.90 -9.34
CA ALA A 11 3.00 -3.13 -10.25
C ALA A 11 2.28 -1.95 -10.92
N LYS A 12 0.95 -2.01 -11.05
CA LYS A 12 0.09 -0.99 -11.69
C LYS A 12 -1.15 -0.71 -10.85
N ALA A 13 -1.77 0.45 -11.04
CA ALA A 13 -3.03 0.88 -10.42
C ALA A 13 -4.24 0.13 -11.01
N SER A 14 -4.23 -1.21 -10.94
CA SER A 14 -5.27 -2.07 -11.50
C SER A 14 -5.27 -3.44 -10.84
N SER A 15 -6.44 -4.08 -10.79
CA SER A 15 -6.61 -5.47 -10.37
C SER A 15 -5.90 -6.47 -11.30
N SER A 16 -5.69 -6.10 -12.57
CA SER A 16 -4.92 -6.88 -13.55
C SER A 16 -3.40 -6.68 -13.45
N GLY A 17 -2.94 -5.75 -12.61
CA GLY A 17 -1.50 -5.51 -12.40
C GLY A 17 -0.86 -6.68 -11.64
N ALA A 18 0.33 -7.10 -12.09
CA ALA A 18 1.10 -8.15 -11.43
C ALA A 18 1.32 -7.86 -9.93
N VAL A 19 1.17 -8.90 -9.11
CA VAL A 19 1.36 -8.83 -7.65
C VAL A 19 2.85 -8.93 -7.35
N LYS A 20 3.41 -7.89 -6.73
CA LYS A 20 4.81 -7.87 -6.29
C LYS A 20 5.00 -8.54 -4.93
N GLY A 21 3.93 -8.61 -4.14
CA GLY A 21 3.91 -9.20 -2.81
C GLY A 21 2.70 -8.72 -2.02
N GLN A 22 2.72 -8.92 -0.71
CA GLN A 22 1.66 -8.52 0.19
C GLN A 22 2.20 -7.61 1.29
N LEU A 23 1.37 -6.67 1.73
CA LEU A 23 1.59 -5.82 2.90
C LEU A 23 0.59 -6.16 3.99
N TYR A 24 0.96 -5.84 5.22
CA TYR A 24 0.25 -6.24 6.41
C TYR A 24 -0.07 -5.04 7.29
N PHE A 25 -0.99 -5.24 8.24
CA PHE A 25 -1.44 -4.22 9.16
C PHE A 25 -0.25 -3.56 9.86
N LYS A 26 -0.31 -2.23 9.99
CA LYS A 26 0.76 -1.37 10.53
C LYS A 26 2.05 -1.31 9.71
N ASP A 27 2.14 -1.95 8.53
CA ASP A 27 3.30 -1.75 7.66
C ASP A 27 3.48 -0.24 7.37
N PRO A 28 4.65 0.34 7.69
CA PRO A 28 4.85 1.76 7.58
C PRO A 28 5.11 2.12 6.12
N ILE A 29 4.22 2.93 5.55
CA ILE A 29 4.29 3.38 4.15
C ILE A 29 4.30 4.90 4.06
N ARG A 30 4.78 5.41 2.94
CA ARG A 30 4.57 6.79 2.47
C ARG A 30 3.81 6.74 1.14
N ILE A 31 2.76 7.53 1.01
CA ILE A 31 2.03 7.68 -0.26
C ILE A 31 2.82 8.64 -1.15
N THR A 32 3.03 8.26 -2.41
CA THR A 32 3.79 9.05 -3.41
C THR A 32 2.95 9.44 -4.61
N GLY A 33 1.72 8.93 -4.74
CA GLY A 33 0.79 9.30 -5.80
C GLY A 33 -0.55 8.61 -5.64
N LYS A 34 -1.56 9.07 -6.39
CA LYS A 34 -2.92 8.55 -6.41
C LYS A 34 -3.39 8.34 -7.85
N SER A 35 -4.19 7.32 -8.10
CA SER A 35 -4.79 7.07 -9.42
C SER A 35 -6.07 6.26 -9.25
N GLY A 36 -7.22 6.90 -9.45
CA GLY A 36 -8.53 6.30 -9.18
C GLY A 36 -8.61 5.74 -7.76
N GLY A 37 -9.08 4.50 -7.62
CA GLY A 37 -9.16 3.78 -6.34
C GLY A 37 -7.83 3.21 -5.82
N TRP A 38 -6.68 3.70 -6.28
CA TRP A 38 -5.35 3.20 -5.91
C TRP A 38 -4.42 4.29 -5.41
N ASP A 39 -3.58 3.94 -4.45
CA ASP A 39 -2.50 4.76 -3.94
C ASP A 39 -1.16 4.10 -4.27
N ARG A 40 -0.24 4.90 -4.83
CA ARG A 40 1.16 4.51 -4.99
C ARG A 40 1.86 4.73 -3.66
N VAL A 41 2.52 3.69 -3.17
CA VAL A 41 3.19 3.70 -1.87
C VAL A 41 4.65 3.29 -1.98
N VAL A 42 5.45 3.76 -1.02
CA VAL A 42 6.81 3.27 -0.76
C VAL A 42 6.90 2.76 0.68
N LEU A 43 7.49 1.59 0.87
CA LEU A 43 7.73 1.03 2.20
C LEU A 43 8.83 1.80 2.93
N LYS A 44 8.55 2.22 4.16
CA LYS A 44 9.51 2.90 5.03
C LYS A 44 10.38 1.92 5.84
N ALA A 45 9.93 0.67 5.97
CA ALA A 45 10.66 -0.42 6.61
C ALA A 45 10.37 -1.75 5.90
N LYS A 46 11.09 -2.83 6.26
CA LYS A 46 10.79 -4.18 5.77
C LYS A 46 9.37 -4.56 6.21
N SER A 47 8.56 -5.06 5.27
CA SER A 47 7.22 -5.55 5.55
C SER A 47 7.27 -6.90 6.27
N ARG A 48 6.24 -7.20 7.07
CA ARG A 48 6.02 -8.56 7.62
C ARG A 48 5.94 -9.63 6.51
N GLY A 49 5.53 -9.25 5.31
CA GLY A 49 5.49 -10.11 4.13
C GLY A 49 6.83 -10.39 3.47
N GLY A 50 7.93 -9.91 4.03
CA GLY A 50 9.28 -10.11 3.49
C GLY A 50 9.70 -9.07 2.45
N LEU A 51 8.82 -8.17 2.03
CA LEU A 51 9.19 -7.10 1.09
C LEU A 51 10.20 -6.13 1.72
N PRO A 52 11.30 -5.78 1.02
CA PRO A 52 12.33 -4.91 1.56
C PRO A 52 11.86 -3.45 1.70
N LYS A 53 12.53 -2.70 2.59
CA LYS A 53 12.37 -1.24 2.69
C LYS A 53 12.63 -0.60 1.33
N GLY A 54 11.86 0.44 1.00
CA GLY A 54 11.97 1.15 -0.29
C GLY A 54 11.21 0.48 -1.43
N THR A 55 10.63 -0.71 -1.24
CA THR A 55 9.76 -1.32 -2.25
C THR A 55 8.59 -0.37 -2.57
N THR A 56 8.37 -0.15 -3.86
CA THR A 56 7.26 0.67 -4.36
C THR A 56 6.21 -0.17 -5.07
N GLY A 57 4.97 0.31 -5.07
CA GLY A 57 3.87 -0.29 -5.81
C GLY A 57 2.54 0.39 -5.52
N TRP A 58 1.47 -0.22 -6.01
CA TRP A 58 0.10 0.27 -5.88
C TRP A 58 -0.70 -0.61 -4.92
N VAL A 59 -1.49 0.04 -4.06
CA VAL A 59 -2.38 -0.61 -3.09
C VAL A 59 -3.76 0.04 -3.23
N ALA A 60 -4.82 -0.75 -3.04
CA ALA A 60 -6.18 -0.23 -3.06
C ALA A 60 -6.36 0.83 -1.96
N HIS A 61 -7.00 1.94 -2.30
CA HIS A 61 -7.20 3.09 -1.41
C HIS A 61 -7.88 2.69 -0.09
N SER A 62 -8.87 1.79 -0.15
CA SER A 62 -9.62 1.27 0.99
C SER A 62 -8.78 0.50 2.02
N ASN A 63 -7.57 0.09 1.66
CA ASN A 63 -6.68 -0.73 2.51
C ASN A 63 -5.64 0.10 3.27
N ILE A 64 -5.70 1.43 3.14
CA ILE A 64 -4.77 2.37 3.75
C ILE A 64 -5.54 3.26 4.73
N ILE A 65 -4.96 3.49 5.92
CA ILE A 65 -5.36 4.65 6.73
C ILE A 65 -4.60 5.86 6.18
N PRO A 66 -5.28 6.81 5.51
CA PRO A 66 -4.70 8.12 5.22
C PRO A 66 -4.41 8.85 6.53
N PRO A 67 -3.38 9.70 6.58
CA PRO A 67 -2.98 10.37 7.83
C PRO A 67 -4.05 11.27 8.44
N TYR A 68 -5.12 11.64 7.72
CA TYR A 68 -6.25 12.38 8.27
C TYR A 68 -7.56 12.00 7.55
N CYS A 69 -8.41 11.24 8.23
CA CYS A 69 -9.87 11.24 8.03
C CYS A 69 -10.51 11.27 9.41
N GLY A 70 -10.36 12.40 10.11
CA GLY A 70 -11.44 12.87 10.98
C GLY A 70 -12.58 13.26 10.04
N GLY A 71 -13.75 12.65 10.24
CA GLY A 71 -14.82 12.62 9.27
C GLY A 71 -15.39 13.98 8.90
N LEU A 72 -16.10 13.98 7.77
CA LEU A 72 -17.43 14.57 7.58
C LEU A 72 -18.11 13.74 6.49
#